data_AF-A0A1E3YEK4-F1
#
_entry.id   AF-A0A1E3YEK4-F1
#
_cell.length_a   1.000
_cell.length_b   1.000
_cell.length_c   1.000
_cell.angle_alpha   90.00
_cell.angle_beta   90.00
_cell.angle_gamma   90.00
#
_symmetry.space_group_name_H-M   'P 1'
#
loop_
_entity.id
_entity.type
_entity.pdbx_description
1 polymer ?
#
loop_
_entity_poly.entity_id
_entity_poly.type
_entity_poly.pdbx_seq_one_letter_code
_entity_poly.pdbx_strand_id
1 'polypeptide(L)'
;MTRRLLLVLWIVIAAGIWNVVFDLHVSRGERQYLRLVAEATLGLREAPSLREVTTTASREGVRAASTWALIVLGTGCLSVWTRPDGKSEVRSQK
;
A
#
# COMPACT_ATOMS: atom_id res chain seq x y z
N MET A 1 21.58 -12.12 -10.40
CA MET A 1 21.04 -11.09 -9.48
C MET A 1 21.34 -11.49 -8.05
N THR A 2 22.01 -10.63 -7.29
CA THR A 2 22.32 -10.87 -5.86
C THR A 2 21.03 -10.78 -5.03
N ARG A 3 20.84 -11.65 -4.03
CA ARG A 3 19.64 -11.64 -3.15
C ARG A 3 19.31 -10.24 -2.59
N ARG A 4 20.34 -9.45 -2.28
CA ARG A 4 20.20 -8.05 -1.83
C ARG A 4 19.46 -7.17 -2.83
N LEU A 5 19.73 -7.33 -4.12
CA LEU A 5 19.13 -6.52 -5.19
C LEU A 5 17.66 -6.88 -5.41
N LEU A 6 17.31 -8.17 -5.26
CA LEU A 6 15.92 -8.63 -5.25
C LEU A 6 15.13 -8.08 -4.05
N LEU A 7 15.73 -8.04 -2.86
CA LEU A 7 15.08 -7.45 -1.68
C LEU A 7 14.84 -5.95 -1.86
N VAL A 8 15.83 -5.21 -2.36
CA VAL A 8 15.67 -3.78 -2.66
C VAL A 8 14.55 -3.55 -3.68
N LEU A 9 14.47 -4.37 -4.72
CA LEU A 9 13.40 -4.29 -5.71
C LEU A 9 12.02 -4.47 -5.06
N TRP A 10 11.86 -5.46 -4.19
CA TRP A 10 10.61 -5.70 -3.48
C TRP A 10 10.23 -4.57 -2.51
N ILE A 11 11.21 -3.94 -1.86
CA ILE A 11 10.98 -2.75 -1.03
C ILE A 11 10.45 -1.59 -1.88
N VAL A 12 11.06 -1.35 -3.05
CA VAL A 12 10.62 -0.29 -3.97
C VAL A 12 9.20 -0.56 -4.49
N ILE A 13 8.88 -1.81 -4.84
CA ILE A 13 7.53 -2.19 -5.27
C ILE A 13 6.52 -1.98 -4.13
N ALA A 14 6.85 -2.40 -2.90
CA ALA A 14 5.99 -2.22 -1.74
C ALA A 14 5.73 -0.73 -1.45
N ALA A 15 6.76 0.12 -1.56
CA ALA A 15 6.61 1.58 -1.41
C ALA A 15 5.74 2.19 -2.51
N GLY A 16 5.89 1.73 -3.76
CA GLY A 16 5.04 2.16 -4.88
C GLY A 16 3.57 1.81 -4.65
N ILE A 17 3.29 0.58 -4.21
CA ILE A 17 1.93 0.12 -3.90
C ILE A 17 1.36 0.89 -2.71
N TRP A 18 2.16 1.13 -1.68
CA TRP A 18 1.74 1.94 -0.53
C TRP A 18 1.25 3.33 -0.97
N ASN A 19 2.03 4.02 -1.82
CA ASN A 19 1.66 5.33 -2.33
C ASN A 19 0.36 5.29 -3.14
N VAL A 20 0.20 4.33 -4.06
CA VAL A 20 -1.01 4.21 -4.90
C VAL A 20 -2.25 3.93 -4.05
N VAL A 21 -2.16 3.02 -3.07
CA VAL A 21 -3.30 2.67 -2.20
C VAL A 21 -3.67 3.84 -1.29
N PHE A 22 -2.68 4.56 -0.77
CA PHE A 22 -2.88 5.75 0.05
C PHE A 22 -3.59 6.86 -0.75
N ASP A 23 -3.09 7.17 -1.94
CA ASP A 23 -3.65 8.21 -2.82
C ASP A 23 -5.10 7.90 -3.22
N LEU A 24 -5.40 6.63 -3.52
CA LEU A 24 -6.77 6.14 -3.76
C LEU A 24 -7.71 6.39 -2.57
N HIS A 25 -7.25 6.20 -1.33
CA HIS A 25 -8.06 6.42 -0.14
C HIS A 25 -8.27 7.90 0.16
N VAL A 26 -7.23 8.72 0.01
CA VAL A 26 -7.33 10.17 0.18
C VAL A 26 -8.30 10.76 -0.84
N SER A 27 -8.16 10.38 -2.13
CA SER A 27 -9.06 10.81 -3.21
C SER A 27 -10.52 10.42 -2.96
N ARG A 28 -10.77 9.27 -2.33
CA ARG A 28 -12.13 8.86 -1.93
C ARG A 28 -12.67 9.74 -0.78
N GLY A 29 -11.82 10.03 0.21
CA GLY A 29 -12.17 10.92 1.32
C GLY A 29 -12.57 12.31 0.86
N GLU A 30 -11.84 12.89 -0.11
CA GLU A 30 -12.17 14.20 -0.69
C GLU A 30 -13.53 14.20 -1.40
N ARG A 31 -13.81 13.20 -2.23
CA ARG A 31 -15.12 13.06 -2.90
C ARG A 31 -16.26 12.94 -1.90
N GLN A 32 -16.03 12.19 -0.82
CA GLN A 32 -17.03 12.03 0.23
C GLN A 32 -17.25 13.32 1.01
N TYR A 33 -16.19 14.08 1.30
CA TYR A 33 -16.30 15.41 1.88
C TYR A 33 -17.13 16.35 1.01
N LEU A 34 -16.82 16.46 -0.28
CA LEU A 34 -17.55 17.35 -1.22
C LEU A 34 -19.04 17.01 -1.29
N ARG A 35 -19.37 15.70 -1.27
CA ARG A 35 -20.76 15.25 -1.22
C ARG A 35 -21.45 15.70 0.07
N LEU A 36 -20.80 15.54 1.23
CA LEU A 36 -21.36 15.93 2.51
C LEU A 36 -21.54 17.46 2.63
N VAL A 37 -20.63 18.24 2.05
CA VAL A 37 -20.77 19.70 1.97
C VAL A 37 -21.94 20.10 1.07
N ALA A 38 -22.12 19.42 -0.06
CA ALA A 38 -23.27 19.68 -0.94
C ALA A 38 -24.60 19.35 -0.23
N GLU A 39 -24.68 18.23 0.49
CA GLU A 39 -25.85 17.87 1.31
C GLU A 39 -26.13 18.90 2.42
N ALA A 40 -25.08 19.40 3.07
CA ALA A 40 -25.21 20.46 4.08
C ALA A 40 -25.67 21.80 3.48
N THR A 41 -25.19 22.15 2.28
CA THR A 41 -25.60 23.38 1.57
C THR A 41 -27.07 23.34 1.17
N LEU A 42 -27.63 22.15 0.95
CA LEU A 42 -29.05 21.94 0.68
C LEU A 42 -29.91 21.86 1.96
N GLY A 43 -29.32 22.03 3.15
CA GLY A 43 -30.01 21.94 4.43
C GLY A 43 -30.43 20.52 4.83
N LEU A 44 -29.91 19.49 4.15
CA LEU A 44 -30.27 18.09 4.41
C LEU A 44 -29.47 17.50 5.59
N ARG A 45 -28.37 18.13 5.98
CA ARG A 45 -27.47 17.66 7.05
C ARG A 45 -26.68 18.83 7.68
N GLU A 46 -26.19 18.66 8.91
CA GLU A 46 -25.21 19.56 9.52
C GLU A 46 -23.87 19.56 8.75
N ALA A 47 -23.22 20.72 8.71
CA ALA A 47 -21.97 20.91 7.99
C ALA A 47 -20.85 19.99 8.55
N PRO A 48 -20.26 19.11 7.74
CA PRO A 48 -19.17 18.25 8.20
C PRO A 48 -17.92 19.08 8.50
N SER A 49 -17.20 18.72 9.58
CA SER A 49 -15.89 19.32 9.83
C SER A 49 -14.88 18.74 8.82
N LEU A 50 -14.26 19.61 8.00
CA LEU A 50 -13.24 19.21 7.03
C LEU A 50 -12.10 18.43 7.71
N ARG A 51 -11.76 18.84 8.93
CA ARG A 51 -10.69 18.22 9.71
C ARG A 51 -11.03 16.79 10.14
N GLU A 52 -12.25 16.47 10.58
CA GLU A 52 -12.59 15.08 10.92
C GLU A 52 -12.60 14.17 9.71
N VAL A 53 -13.20 14.62 8.60
CA VAL A 53 -13.36 13.78 7.41
C VAL A 53 -12.00 13.45 6.81
N THR A 54 -11.12 14.44 6.70
CA THR A 54 -9.76 14.26 6.17
C THR A 54 -8.87 13.44 7.11
N THR A 55 -8.94 13.65 8.43
CA THR A 55 -8.13 12.87 9.39
C THR A 55 -8.55 11.41 9.47
N THR A 56 -9.85 11.14 9.40
CA THR A 56 -10.37 9.76 9.38
C THR A 56 -10.00 9.05 8.09
N ALA A 57 -10.22 9.68 6.93
CA ALA A 57 -9.85 9.12 5.63
C ALA A 57 -8.33 8.87 5.53
N SER A 58 -7.51 9.78 6.06
CA SER A 58 -6.06 9.59 6.10
C SER A 58 -5.66 8.42 6.99
N ARG A 59 -6.27 8.29 8.17
CA ARG A 59 -5.97 7.20 9.10
C ARG A 59 -6.35 5.82 8.54
N GLU A 60 -7.49 5.75 7.86
CA GLU A 60 -7.92 4.53 7.15
C GLU A 60 -7.03 4.24 5.96
N GLY A 61 -6.67 5.26 5.18
CA GLY A 61 -5.74 5.15 4.05
C GLY A 61 -4.37 4.61 4.48
N VAL A 62 -3.79 5.13 5.56
CA VAL A 62 -2.52 4.62 6.11
C VAL A 62 -2.66 3.16 6.54
N ARG A 63 -3.76 2.77 7.19
CA ARG A 63 -3.99 1.38 7.60
C ARG A 63 -4.08 0.45 6.40
N ALA A 64 -4.90 0.79 5.41
CA ALA A 64 -5.07 -0.01 4.20
C ALA A 64 -3.76 -0.12 3.41
N ALA A 65 -3.07 1.00 3.19
CA ALA A 65 -1.81 1.05 2.47
C ALA A 65 -0.73 0.21 3.17
N SER A 66 -0.63 0.30 4.50
CA SER A 66 0.34 -0.46 5.28
C SER A 66 0.07 -1.97 5.23
N THR A 67 -1.21 -2.38 5.30
CA THR A 67 -1.60 -3.80 5.16
C THR A 67 -1.17 -4.34 3.80
N TRP A 68 -1.46 -3.63 2.72
CA TRP A 68 -1.07 -4.05 1.37
C TRP A 68 0.45 -4.07 1.17
N ALA A 69 1.16 -3.06 1.68
CA ALA A 69 2.61 -3.01 1.62
C ALA A 69 3.24 -4.20 2.36
N LEU A 70 2.73 -4.57 3.54
CA LEU A 70 3.21 -5.73 4.29
C LEU A 70 2.95 -7.05 3.55
N ILE A 71 1.78 -7.21 2.93
CA ILE A 71 1.45 -8.41 2.15
C ILE A 71 2.43 -8.56 0.97
N VAL A 72 2.68 -7.47 0.23
CA VAL A 72 3.59 -7.47 -0.92
C VAL A 72 5.03 -7.71 -0.48
N LEU A 73 5.46 -7.05 0.59
CA LEU A 73 6.81 -7.22 1.11
C LEU A 73 7.02 -8.66 1.62
N GLY A 74 6.04 -9.21 2.33
CA GLY A 74 6.08 -10.58 2.85
C GLY A 74 6.14 -11.63 1.74
N THR A 75 5.30 -11.49 0.72
CA THR A 75 5.32 -12.36 -0.47
C THR A 75 6.62 -12.22 -1.27
N GLY A 76 7.14 -10.99 -1.39
CA GLY A 76 8.42 -10.72 -2.03
C GLY A 76 9.60 -11.37 -1.29
N CYS A 77 9.68 -11.19 0.02
CA CYS A 77 10.68 -11.85 0.85
C CYS A 77 10.60 -13.38 0.77
N LEU A 78 9.39 -13.94 0.81
CA LEU A 78 9.17 -15.38 0.68
C LEU A 78 9.69 -15.89 -0.67
N SER A 79 9.42 -15.16 -1.77
CA SER A 79 9.90 -15.52 -3.11
C SER A 79 11.43 -15.52 -3.24
N VAL A 80 12.12 -14.64 -2.50
CA VAL A 80 13.59 -14.59 -2.48
C VAL A 80 14.16 -15.73 -1.64
N TRP A 81 13.47 -16.12 -0.56
CA TRP A 81 13.93 -17.16 0.35
C TRP A 81 13.77 -18.57 -0.22
N THR A 82 12.68 -18.82 -0.96
CA THR A 82 12.42 -20.13 -1.59
C THR A 82 13.24 -20.38 -2.84
N ARG A 83 13.94 -19.37 -3.39
CA ARG A 83 14.72 -19.52 -4.60
C ARG A 83 15.92 -20.44 -4.33
N PRO A 84 16.00 -21.64 -4.94
CA PRO A 84 17.14 -22.52 -4.74
C PRO A 84 18.40 -21.85 -5.30
N ASP A 85 19.44 -21.76 -4.47
CA ASP A 85 20.75 -21.32 -4.93
C ASP A 85 21.29 -22.42 -5.87
N GLY A 86 21.35 -22.15 -7.17
CA GLY A 86 21.76 -23.10 -8.22
C GLY A 86 23.24 -23.52 -8.13
N LYS A 87 23.63 -24.19 -7.05
CA LYS A 87 24.98 -24.67 -6.75
C LYS A 87 25.05 -26.20 -6.56
N SER A 88 24.16 -26.97 -7.18
CA SER A 88 24.14 -28.44 -6.99
C SER A 88 24.66 -29.30 -8.15
N GLU A 89 24.97 -28.77 -9.33
CA GLU A 89 25.25 -29.64 -10.50
C GLU A 89 26.72 -29.97 -10.81
N VAL A 90 27.72 -29.31 -10.20
CA VAL A 90 29.12 -29.49 -10.64
C VAL A 90 29.90 -30.60 -9.88
N ARG A 91 29.27 -31.34 -8.95
CA ARG A 91 29.99 -32.33 -8.11
C ARG A 91 29.91 -33.79 -8.57
N SER A 92 29.23 -34.09 -9.69
CA SER A 92 29.03 -35.48 -10.16
C SER A 92 29.69 -35.78 -11.52
N GLN A 93 30.91 -35.28 -11.75
CA GLN A 93 31.77 -35.67 -12.88
C GLN A 93 33.24 -35.81 -12.44
N LYS A 94 33.50 -36.50 -11.33
CA LYS A 94 34.84 -36.99 -11.00
C LYS A 94 34.80 -38.45 -10.60
#